data_AF-A0A099GGU8-F1
#
_entry.id   AF-A0A099GGU8-F1
#
_cell.length_a   1.000
_cell.length_b   1.000
_cell.length_c   1.000
_cell.angle_alpha   90.00
_cell.angle_beta   90.00
_cell.angle_gamma   90.00
#
_symmetry.space_group_name_H-M   'P 1'
#
loop_
_entity.id
_entity.type
_entity.pdbx_description
1 polymer ?
#
loop_
_entity_poly.entity_id
_entity_poly.type
_entity_poly.pdbx_seq_one_letter_code
_entity_poly.pdbx_strand_id
1 'polypeptide(L)'
;MRLADFVASLEAIAASSLDPLAIWRAGQAMDLADLGVLGCTGALAPTLGAALRAFHKRFGALQSASSVDFQVEDARASFSYRILDNEVWPRRADSELTLAVLSGIARRFAPDATTACALNFEHDCGPRGCASRSATGSATR
;
A
#
# COMPACT_ATOMS: atom_id res chain seq x y z
N MET A 1 19.97 -3.32 2.66
CA MET A 1 19.65 -2.76 1.33
C MET A 1 19.23 -1.31 1.54
N ARG A 2 19.66 -0.36 0.70
CA ARG A 2 19.19 1.04 0.80
C ARG A 2 17.80 1.16 0.20
N LEU A 3 17.00 2.13 0.66
CA LEU A 3 15.66 2.37 0.12
C LEU A 3 15.69 2.59 -1.40
N ALA A 4 16.62 3.41 -1.89
CA ALA A 4 16.75 3.68 -3.33
C ALA A 4 16.95 2.41 -4.17
N ASP A 5 17.78 1.48 -3.69
CA ASP A 5 18.06 0.22 -4.40
C ASP A 5 16.83 -0.70 -4.40
N PHE A 6 16.08 -0.72 -3.30
CA PHE A 6 14.83 -1.47 -3.20
C PHE A 6 13.77 -0.93 -4.16
N VAL A 7 13.54 0.40 -4.14
CA VAL A 7 12.57 1.06 -5.02
C VAL A 7 12.95 0.87 -6.48
N ALA A 8 14.22 1.06 -6.84
CA ALA A 8 14.70 0.81 -8.20
C ALA A 8 14.44 -0.64 -8.66
N SER A 9 14.56 -1.60 -7.75
CA SER A 9 14.27 -3.02 -8.04
C SER A 9 12.78 -3.24 -8.30
N LEU A 10 11.89 -2.63 -7.51
CA LEU A 10 10.44 -2.69 -7.74
C LEU A 10 10.04 -2.04 -9.08
N GLU A 11 10.64 -0.91 -9.42
CA GLU A 11 10.41 -0.23 -10.70
C GLU A 11 10.88 -1.08 -11.89
N ALA A 12 12.03 -1.74 -11.77
CA ALA A 12 12.52 -2.67 -12.78
C ALA A 12 11.55 -3.86 -12.99
N ILE A 13 11.04 -4.43 -11.90
CA ILE A 13 10.02 -5.50 -11.95
C ILE A 13 8.77 -4.98 -12.66
N ALA A 14 8.25 -3.82 -12.25
CA ALA A 14 7.08 -3.21 -12.85
C ALA A 14 7.25 -2.95 -14.36
N ALA A 15 8.42 -2.48 -14.79
CA ALA A 15 8.73 -2.20 -16.18
C ALA A 15 8.83 -3.47 -17.05
N SER A 16 9.30 -4.58 -16.48
CA SER A 16 9.40 -5.88 -17.15
C SER A 16 8.09 -6.67 -17.20
N SER A 17 7.09 -6.31 -16.37
CA SER A 17 5.83 -7.02 -16.26
C SER A 17 4.88 -6.70 -17.42
N LEU A 18 4.23 -7.73 -17.96
CA LEU A 18 3.10 -7.57 -18.89
C LEU A 18 1.80 -7.23 -18.15
N ASP A 19 1.70 -7.57 -16.85
CA ASP A 19 0.56 -7.19 -16.01
C ASP A 19 0.82 -5.81 -15.37
N PRO A 20 0.04 -4.78 -15.73
CA PRO A 20 0.16 -3.43 -15.18
C PRO A 20 -0.12 -3.35 -13.67
N LEU A 21 -0.79 -4.37 -13.13
CA LEU A 21 -1.16 -4.49 -11.71
C LEU A 21 -0.26 -5.48 -10.96
N ALA A 22 0.84 -5.97 -11.55
CA ALA A 22 1.68 -6.99 -10.94
C ALA A 22 2.15 -6.61 -9.52
N ILE A 23 2.65 -5.38 -9.35
CA ILE A 23 3.12 -4.89 -8.04
C ILE A 23 1.97 -4.78 -7.03
N TRP A 24 0.82 -4.27 -7.46
CA TRP A 24 -0.37 -4.18 -6.62
C TRP A 24 -0.90 -5.56 -6.20
N ARG A 25 -0.93 -6.53 -7.13
CA ARG A 25 -1.33 -7.91 -6.82
C ARG A 25 -0.34 -8.58 -5.88
N ALA A 26 0.96 -8.37 -6.08
CA ALA A 26 1.99 -8.86 -5.18
C ALA A 26 1.81 -8.31 -3.76
N GLY A 27 1.57 -7.01 -3.61
CA GLY A 27 1.33 -6.41 -2.30
C GLY A 27 0.07 -6.93 -1.60
N GLN A 28 -1.03 -7.12 -2.33
CA GLN A 28 -2.26 -7.70 -1.75
C GLN A 28 -2.10 -9.16 -1.33
N ALA A 29 -1.26 -9.93 -2.04
CA ALA A 29 -1.02 -11.34 -1.78
C ALA A 29 0.11 -11.60 -0.78
N MET A 30 0.77 -10.54 -0.30
CA MET A 30 1.92 -10.65 0.59
C MET A 30 1.53 -11.26 1.93
N ASP A 31 2.30 -12.25 2.39
CA ASP A 31 2.18 -12.71 3.76
C ASP A 31 2.73 -11.62 4.68
N LEU A 32 1.91 -11.17 5.63
CA LEU A 32 2.34 -10.16 6.60
C LEU A 32 3.52 -10.66 7.45
N ALA A 33 3.68 -11.97 7.66
CA ALA A 33 4.84 -12.49 8.37
C ALA A 33 6.18 -12.12 7.68
N ASP A 34 6.17 -11.94 6.36
CA ASP A 34 7.36 -11.55 5.59
C ASP A 34 7.80 -10.09 5.86
N LEU A 35 6.91 -9.27 6.44
CA LEU A 35 7.21 -7.90 6.89
C LEU A 35 7.79 -7.87 8.32
N GLY A 36 8.16 -9.02 8.86
CA GLY A 36 8.75 -9.17 10.18
C GLY A 36 7.81 -8.77 11.32
N VAL A 37 8.38 -8.21 12.40
CA VAL A 37 7.64 -7.95 13.65
C VAL A 37 6.43 -7.02 13.44
N LEU A 38 6.55 -6.03 12.55
CA LEU A 38 5.44 -5.13 12.24
C LEU A 38 4.28 -5.89 11.59
N GLY A 39 4.59 -6.70 10.57
CA GLY A 39 3.60 -7.49 9.88
C GLY A 39 2.96 -8.57 10.76
N CYS A 40 3.75 -9.26 11.60
CA CYS A 40 3.21 -10.16 12.63
C CYS A 40 2.25 -9.44 13.59
N THR A 41 2.57 -8.22 14.01
CA THR A 41 1.69 -7.40 14.86
C THR A 41 0.38 -7.09 14.14
N GLY A 42 0.44 -6.75 12.86
CA GLY A 42 -0.76 -6.52 12.03
C GLY A 42 -1.58 -7.79 11.83
N ALA A 43 -0.94 -8.93 11.60
CA ALA A 43 -1.59 -10.22 11.40
C ALA A 43 -2.34 -10.72 12.65
N LEU A 44 -1.82 -10.41 13.84
CA LEU A 44 -2.40 -10.77 15.13
C LEU A 44 -3.38 -9.72 15.67
N ALA A 45 -3.56 -8.60 14.98
CA ALA A 45 -4.43 -7.53 15.44
C ALA A 45 -5.90 -7.98 15.50
N PRO A 46 -6.65 -7.64 16.57
CA PRO A 46 -8.03 -8.09 16.73
C PRO A 46 -9.03 -7.33 15.85
N THR A 47 -8.63 -6.17 15.31
CA THR A 47 -9.48 -5.33 14.46
C THR A 47 -8.67 -4.67 13.36
N LEU A 48 -9.31 -4.30 12.24
CA LEU A 48 -8.68 -3.53 11.17
C LEU A 48 -8.04 -2.24 11.70
N GLY A 49 -8.75 -1.51 12.56
CA GLY A 49 -8.22 -0.29 13.16
C GLY A 49 -6.99 -0.53 14.05
N ALA A 50 -6.92 -1.66 14.75
CA ALA A 50 -5.72 -2.03 15.50
C ALA A 50 -4.55 -2.36 14.56
N ALA A 51 -4.80 -3.07 13.45
CA ALA A 51 -3.79 -3.36 12.44
C ALA A 51 -3.23 -2.07 11.82
N LEU A 52 -4.10 -1.19 11.30
CA LEU A 52 -3.70 0.07 10.67
C LEU A 52 -2.98 1.01 11.64
N ARG A 53 -3.41 1.08 12.91
CA ARG A 53 -2.68 1.84 13.95
C ARG A 53 -1.30 1.27 14.26
N ALA A 54 -1.11 -0.05 14.17
CA ALA A 54 0.22 -0.65 14.33
C ALA A 54 1.16 -0.20 13.21
N PHE A 55 0.68 -0.25 11.95
CA PHE A 55 1.41 0.28 10.80
C PHE A 55 1.71 1.76 10.96
N HIS A 56 0.71 2.60 11.23
CA HIS A 56 0.90 4.05 11.43
C HIS A 56 2.00 4.38 12.45
N LYS A 57 2.03 3.69 13.60
CA LYS A 57 2.99 3.98 14.67
C LYS A 57 4.40 3.45 14.42
N ARG A 58 4.57 2.45 13.56
CA ARG A 58 5.81 1.65 13.49
C ARG A 58 6.33 1.46 12.07
N PHE A 59 5.70 2.08 11.07
CA PHE A 59 6.09 1.93 9.66
C PHE A 59 7.55 2.30 9.41
N GLY A 60 8.08 3.33 10.09
CA GLY A 60 9.47 3.74 9.95
C GLY A 60 10.50 2.66 10.33
N ALA A 61 10.10 1.64 11.10
CA ALA A 61 10.94 0.47 11.40
C ALA A 61 10.97 -0.55 10.24
N LEU A 62 9.93 -0.58 9.41
CA LEU A 62 9.86 -1.38 8.19
C LEU A 62 10.59 -0.67 7.04
N GLN A 63 10.37 0.64 6.90
CA GLN A 63 10.93 1.42 5.80
C GLN A 63 11.36 2.81 6.27
N SER A 64 12.67 3.00 6.39
CA SER A 64 13.28 4.30 6.70
C SER A 64 12.99 5.34 5.61
N ALA A 65 13.11 6.63 5.93
CA ALA A 65 12.90 7.74 4.98
C ALA A 65 11.52 7.73 4.31
N SER A 66 10.51 7.28 5.05
CA SER A 66 9.10 7.34 4.66
C SER A 66 8.25 7.92 5.78
N SER A 67 7.07 8.43 5.40
CA SER A 67 6.03 8.89 6.31
C SER A 67 4.73 8.19 6.00
N VAL A 68 4.00 7.86 7.06
CA VAL A 68 2.62 7.38 6.99
C VAL A 68 1.76 8.24 7.89
N ASP A 69 0.49 8.36 7.53
CA ASP A 69 -0.53 8.95 8.41
C ASP A 69 -1.79 8.10 8.38
N PHE A 70 -2.50 8.07 9.50
CA PHE A 70 -3.76 7.34 9.62
C PHE A 70 -4.79 8.16 10.42
N GLN A 71 -5.85 8.55 9.72
CA GLN A 71 -6.94 9.36 10.25
C GLN A 71 -8.26 8.61 10.14
N VAL A 72 -9.14 8.84 11.11
CA VAL A 72 -10.52 8.33 11.08
C VAL A 72 -11.43 9.53 11.33
N GLU A 73 -12.22 9.87 10.33
CA GLU A 73 -13.16 10.98 10.34
C GLU A 73 -14.53 10.45 9.91
N ASP A 74 -15.55 10.66 10.73
CA ASP A 74 -16.91 10.13 10.55
C ASP A 74 -16.91 8.62 10.23
N ALA A 75 -17.42 8.26 9.04
CA ALA A 75 -17.50 6.89 8.55
C ALA A 75 -16.32 6.50 7.65
N ARG A 76 -15.24 7.32 7.61
CA ARG A 76 -14.10 7.11 6.71
C ARG A 76 -12.80 6.98 7.47
N ALA A 77 -12.06 5.94 7.15
CA ALA A 77 -10.67 5.78 7.55
C ALA A 77 -9.75 6.06 6.35
N SER A 78 -8.74 6.90 6.54
CA SER A 78 -7.78 7.31 5.51
C SER A 78 -6.38 6.95 5.97
N PHE A 79 -5.66 6.19 5.15
CA PHE A 79 -4.24 5.90 5.35
C PHE A 79 -3.45 6.52 4.20
N SER A 80 -2.44 7.31 4.52
CA SER A 80 -1.55 7.91 3.53
C SER A 80 -0.12 7.42 3.72
N TYR A 81 0.63 7.44 2.61
CA TYR A 81 2.00 6.98 2.56
C TYR A 81 2.80 7.86 1.59
N ARG A 82 4.06 8.13 1.93
CA ARG A 82 5.01 8.85 1.07
C ARG A 82 6.45 8.51 1.44
N ILE A 83 7.32 8.40 0.44
CA ILE A 83 8.77 8.48 0.62
C ILE A 83 9.19 9.95 0.80
N LEU A 84 10.00 10.23 1.82
CA LEU A 84 10.48 11.57 2.17
C LEU A 84 11.72 11.99 1.38
N ASP A 85 12.52 11.02 0.95
CA ASP A 85 13.70 11.28 0.11
C ASP A 85 13.28 11.54 -1.34
N ASN A 86 13.49 12.77 -1.81
CA ASN A 86 13.12 13.19 -3.15
C ASN A 86 14.06 12.66 -4.23
N GLU A 87 15.26 12.19 -3.87
CA GLU A 87 16.21 11.58 -4.81
C GLU A 87 15.78 10.15 -5.18
N VAL A 88 14.88 9.54 -4.39
CA VAL A 88 14.28 8.24 -4.71
C VAL A 88 13.18 8.44 -5.74
N TRP A 89 13.55 8.30 -7.02
CA TRP A 89 12.66 8.43 -8.16
C TRP A 89 13.07 7.52 -9.33
N PRO A 90 12.14 6.95 -10.11
CA PRO A 90 10.68 6.90 -9.88
C PRO A 90 10.34 6.03 -8.64
N ARG A 91 9.17 6.27 -8.05
CA ARG A 91 8.69 5.59 -6.83
C ARG A 91 7.22 5.16 -6.87
N ARG A 92 6.70 5.01 -8.08
CA ARG A 92 5.35 4.50 -8.36
C ARG A 92 5.18 3.09 -7.80
N ALA A 93 6.08 2.17 -8.14
CA ALA A 93 5.94 0.77 -7.78
C ALA A 93 5.95 0.56 -6.26
N ASP A 94 6.80 1.31 -5.55
CA ASP A 94 6.84 1.28 -4.08
C ASP A 94 5.54 1.78 -3.44
N SER A 95 4.97 2.88 -3.97
CA SER A 95 3.68 3.41 -3.52
C SER A 95 2.54 2.41 -3.78
N GLU A 96 2.52 1.77 -4.96
CA GLU A 96 1.55 0.73 -5.30
C GLU A 96 1.69 -0.49 -4.39
N LEU A 97 2.92 -0.95 -4.12
CA LEU A 97 3.18 -2.09 -3.24
C LEU A 97 2.68 -1.80 -1.81
N THR A 98 3.06 -0.65 -1.26
CA THR A 98 2.73 -0.28 0.11
C THR A 98 1.23 -0.15 0.33
N LEU A 99 0.52 0.56 -0.56
CA LEU A 99 -0.92 0.71 -0.47
C LEU A 99 -1.66 -0.62 -0.76
N ALA A 100 -1.09 -1.50 -1.58
CA ALA A 100 -1.63 -2.83 -1.81
C ALA A 100 -1.55 -3.74 -0.58
N VAL A 101 -0.45 -3.68 0.19
CA VAL A 101 -0.32 -4.40 1.46
C VAL A 101 -1.42 -3.95 2.43
N LEU A 102 -1.63 -2.63 2.57
CA LEU A 102 -2.68 -2.07 3.41
C LEU A 102 -4.08 -2.47 2.92
N SER A 103 -4.29 -2.55 1.60
CA SER A 103 -5.52 -3.06 1.00
C SER A 103 -5.75 -4.54 1.31
N GLY A 104 -4.70 -5.37 1.27
CA GLY A 104 -4.75 -6.78 1.68
C GLY A 104 -5.14 -6.94 3.16
N ILE A 105 -4.58 -6.10 4.04
CA ILE A 105 -4.96 -6.04 5.45
C ILE A 105 -6.45 -5.71 5.59
N ALA A 106 -6.94 -4.68 4.90
CA ALA A 106 -8.35 -4.31 4.95
C ALA A 106 -9.27 -5.46 4.50
N ARG A 107 -8.91 -6.13 3.39
CA ARG A 107 -9.67 -7.26 2.85
C ARG A 107 -9.74 -8.45 3.81
N ARG A 108 -8.72 -8.69 4.64
CA ARG A 108 -8.75 -9.74 5.66
C ARG A 108 -9.87 -9.54 6.70
N PHE A 109 -10.15 -8.30 7.08
CA PHE A 109 -11.19 -7.97 8.07
C PHE A 109 -12.56 -7.72 7.43
N ALA A 110 -12.60 -7.46 6.14
CA ALA A 110 -13.83 -7.24 5.38
C ALA A 110 -13.71 -7.93 4.00
N PRO A 111 -13.80 -9.27 3.93
CA PRO A 111 -13.60 -10.02 2.69
C PRO A 111 -14.65 -9.70 1.62
N ASP A 112 -15.86 -9.35 2.05
CA ASP A 112 -16.98 -8.98 1.18
C ASP A 112 -16.96 -7.50 0.78
N ALA A 113 -16.05 -6.69 1.34
CA ALA A 113 -15.91 -5.31 0.93
C ALA A 113 -15.38 -5.26 -0.51
N THR A 114 -16.20 -4.72 -1.40
CA THR A 114 -15.91 -4.73 -2.83
C THR A 114 -14.80 -3.76 -3.23
N THR A 115 -14.52 -2.72 -2.43
CA THR A 115 -13.41 -1.79 -2.72
C THR A 115 -13.06 -0.81 -1.59
N ALA A 116 -11.93 -0.10 -1.74
CA ALA A 116 -11.62 1.08 -0.94
C ALA A 116 -12.46 2.29 -1.40
N CYS A 117 -12.91 3.15 -0.49
CA CYS A 117 -13.74 4.30 -0.89
C CYS A 117 -13.06 5.23 -1.91
N ALA A 118 -11.73 5.34 -1.86
CA ALA A 118 -10.90 5.92 -2.92
C ALA A 118 -9.44 5.46 -2.77
N LEU A 119 -8.70 5.47 -3.87
CA LEU A 119 -7.26 5.26 -3.90
C LEU A 119 -6.61 6.34 -4.78
N ASN A 120 -5.70 7.10 -4.19
CA ASN A 120 -5.04 8.24 -4.84
C ASN A 120 -3.54 8.02 -4.84
N PHE A 121 -2.91 8.17 -6.02
CA PHE A 121 -1.47 8.09 -6.19
C PHE A 121 -0.93 9.44 -6.65
N GLU A 122 0.36 9.70 -6.39
CA GLU A 122 1.06 10.89 -6.91
C GLU A 122 1.29 10.82 -8.43
N HIS A 123 1.25 9.62 -9.01
CA HIS A 123 1.43 9.41 -10.44
C HIS A 123 0.08 9.21 -11.12
N ASP A 124 0.01 9.65 -12.38
CA ASP A 124 -1.09 9.30 -13.25
C ASP A 124 -1.08 7.80 -13.57
N CYS A 125 -2.23 7.28 -14.01
CA CYS A 125 -2.22 5.98 -14.66
C CYS A 125 -1.63 6.11 -16.06
N GLY A 126 -0.45 5.53 -16.25
CA GLY A 126 0.17 5.39 -17.56
C GLY A 126 -0.68 4.60 -18.57
N PRO A 127 -0.23 4.50 -19.84
CA PRO A 127 -0.99 3.87 -20.93
C PRO A 127 -1.28 2.38 -20.69
N ARG A 128 -0.47 1.72 -19.85
CA ARG A 128 -0.66 0.31 -19.49
C ARG A 128 -1.68 0.11 -18.39
N GLY A 129 -2.08 1.13 -17.61
CA GLY A 129 -2.94 0.98 -16.44
C GLY A 129 -2.21 1.21 -15.11
N CYS A 130 -2.98 1.45 -14.05
CA CYS A 130 -2.48 1.54 -12.67
C CYS A 130 -3.58 1.12 -11.67
N ALA A 131 -3.20 0.89 -10.41
CA ALA A 131 -4.10 0.35 -9.40
C ALA A 131 -5.31 1.23 -9.07
N SER A 132 -5.24 2.55 -9.26
CA SER A 132 -6.36 3.46 -8.93
C SER A 132 -7.64 3.15 -9.73
N ARG A 133 -7.52 2.70 -10.98
CA ARG A 133 -8.69 2.38 -11.83
C ARG A 133 -9.44 1.11 -11.43
N SER A 134 -8.82 0.21 -10.69
CA SER A 134 -9.43 -1.06 -10.25
C SER A 134 -10.04 -0.98 -8.84
N ALA A 135 -9.67 0.04 -8.07
CA ALA A 135 -10.00 0.17 -6.65
C ALA A 135 -11.08 1.23 -6.34
N THR A 136 -11.64 1.90 -7.34
CA THR A 136 -12.80 2.80 -7.18
C THR A 136 -14.05 2.14 -7.75
N GLY A 137 -14.80 1.43 -6.91
CA GLY A 137 -16.20 1.14 -7.18
C GLY A 137 -17.01 2.42 -6.98
N SER A 138 -17.81 2.82 -7.98
CA SER A 138 -18.68 3.99 -7.85
C SER A 138 -19.67 3.75 -6.71
N ALA A 139 -19.53 4.50 -5.62
CA ALA A 139 -20.65 4.74 -4.71
C ALA A 139 -21.57 5.75 -5.41
N THR A 140 -22.39 5.27 -6.34
CA THR A 140 -23.53 6.05 -6.83
C THR A 140 -24.53 6.10 -5.67
N ARG A 141 -24.74 7.30 -5.16
CA ARG A 141 -25.82 7.61 -4.20
C ARG A 141 -27.18 7.26 -4.77
#